data_AF-A0AAP9KCU1-F1
#
_entry.id   AF-A0AAP9KCU1-F1
#
_cell.length_a   1.000
_cell.length_b   1.000
_cell.length_c   1.000
_cell.angle_alpha   90.00
_cell.angle_beta   90.00
_cell.angle_gamma   90.00
#
_symmetry.space_group_name_H-M   'P 1'
#
loop_
_entity.id
_entity.type
_entity.pdbx_description
1 polymer ?
#
loop_
_entity_poly.entity_id
_entity_poly.type
_entity_poly.pdbx_seq_one_letter_code
_entity_poly.pdbx_strand_id
1 'polypeptide(L)'
;MSSMGIAIAATGLSLILIFVWMISLSMRKQRLEAERKAREAAYRKAMQKAREQERKERAFKAETGHVPTILYLAKEAERENIKQALYWYDKAAKLDNVTGMYGVVRLAERMREDVILREQANFWRTAIAGLEGDVEAKFATGKALVFGRGTEKNIPKGHQLIEEAADEGCIPAMLYMGEWQLSPENTSGQRADALFWFMKAAEQDSADGKIQVGLCYLNGIGTEKSMVKGCYWLERAAECGSAEAMYHAGEAWKDTGKTGNAIAYVWLFLSANMGYEPARVVRDEVASNIGVDVVVGLQSIAKPLQRKLASGVVKKHSIIRALNKVYKREVYFPGEEELNELLSEEHHDEASLLGDTPELNFETEMPVQQEIAPPPKQPSKEVLDFTQNFLQPQNLNKPHS
;
A
#
# COMPACT_ATOMS: atom_id res chain seq x y z
N MET A 1 -64.06 -91.61 -32.01
CA MET A 1 -63.70 -90.26 -32.49
C MET A 1 -63.15 -90.40 -33.90
N SER A 2 -63.71 -89.69 -34.89
CA SER A 2 -63.27 -89.77 -36.28
C SER A 2 -61.86 -89.15 -36.42
N SER A 3 -60.98 -89.79 -37.19
CA SER A 3 -59.61 -89.34 -37.46
C SER A 3 -59.53 -87.88 -37.93
N MET A 4 -60.57 -87.40 -38.62
CA MET A 4 -60.72 -86.02 -39.09
C MET A 4 -60.86 -84.99 -37.96
N GLY A 5 -61.54 -85.32 -36.85
CA GLY A 5 -61.68 -84.43 -35.69
C GLY A 5 -60.38 -84.26 -34.91
N ILE A 6 -59.55 -85.30 -34.85
CA ILE A 6 -58.22 -85.27 -34.21
C ILE A 6 -57.26 -84.41 -35.04
N ALA A 7 -57.33 -84.46 -36.38
CA ALA A 7 -56.52 -83.63 -37.27
C ALA A 7 -56.87 -82.13 -37.18
N ILE A 8 -58.16 -81.79 -37.09
CA ILE A 8 -58.63 -80.41 -36.89
C ILE A 8 -58.24 -79.90 -35.49
N ALA A 9 -58.37 -80.74 -34.47
CA ALA A 9 -57.90 -80.40 -33.12
C ALA A 9 -56.38 -80.21 -33.06
N ALA A 10 -55.60 -81.05 -33.74
CA ALA A 10 -54.14 -80.97 -33.77
C ALA A 10 -53.63 -79.73 -34.52
N THR A 11 -54.28 -79.35 -35.63
CA THR A 11 -53.95 -78.12 -36.37
C THR A 11 -54.36 -76.86 -35.61
N GLY A 12 -55.51 -76.86 -34.94
CA GLY A 12 -55.90 -75.80 -34.01
C GLY A 12 -54.93 -75.64 -32.84
N LEU A 13 -54.49 -76.75 -32.23
CA LEU A 13 -53.52 -76.74 -31.14
C LEU A 13 -52.13 -76.28 -31.62
N SER A 14 -51.72 -76.66 -32.84
CA SER A 14 -50.48 -76.17 -33.47
C SER A 14 -50.53 -74.65 -33.74
N LEU A 15 -51.65 -74.13 -34.24
CA LEU A 15 -51.83 -72.68 -34.42
C LEU A 15 -51.81 -71.91 -33.10
N ILE A 16 -52.43 -72.46 -32.04
CA ILE A 16 -52.38 -71.90 -30.69
C ILE A 16 -50.93 -71.90 -30.16
N LEU A 17 -50.18 -72.98 -30.35
CA LEU A 17 -48.77 -73.06 -29.94
C LEU A 17 -47.89 -72.06 -30.68
N ILE A 18 -48.09 -71.89 -31.99
CA ILE A 18 -47.37 -70.89 -32.80
C ILE A 18 -47.72 -69.47 -32.35
N PHE A 19 -48.99 -69.21 -32.02
CA PHE A 19 -49.44 -67.91 -31.52
C PHE A 19 -48.86 -67.59 -30.13
N VAL A 20 -48.88 -68.55 -29.21
CA VAL A 20 -48.22 -68.44 -27.91
C VAL A 20 -46.71 -68.22 -28.07
N TRP A 21 -46.08 -68.92 -29.01
CA TRP A 21 -44.66 -68.74 -29.33
C TRP A 21 -44.36 -67.34 -29.90
N MET A 22 -45.18 -66.83 -30.83
CA MET A 22 -45.05 -65.46 -31.36
C MET A 22 -45.25 -64.38 -30.29
N ILE A 23 -46.22 -64.55 -29.39
CA ILE A 23 -46.41 -63.65 -28.24
C ILE A 23 -45.19 -63.69 -27.33
N SER A 24 -44.64 -64.88 -27.06
CA SER A 24 -43.43 -65.03 -26.24
C SER A 24 -42.22 -64.34 -26.86
N LEU A 25 -42.08 -64.39 -28.20
CA LEU A 25 -40.99 -63.79 -28.96
C LEU A 25 -41.15 -62.27 -29.06
N SER A 26 -42.38 -61.77 -29.25
CA SER A 26 -42.74 -60.35 -29.18
C SER A 26 -42.45 -59.77 -27.78
N MET A 27 -42.89 -60.44 -26.71
CA MET A 27 -42.61 -60.05 -25.34
C MET A 27 -41.10 -60.04 -25.04
N ARG A 28 -40.35 -61.03 -25.54
CA ARG A 28 -38.89 -61.07 -25.43
C ARG A 28 -38.23 -59.90 -26.15
N LYS A 29 -38.71 -59.54 -27.35
CA LYS A 29 -38.24 -58.38 -28.12
C LYS A 29 -38.54 -57.06 -27.39
N GLN A 30 -39.76 -56.89 -26.88
CA GLN A 30 -40.15 -55.71 -26.09
C GLN A 30 -39.35 -55.58 -24.79
N ARG A 31 -39.09 -56.68 -24.08
CA ARG A 31 -38.20 -56.69 -22.89
C ARG A 31 -36.78 -56.26 -23.26
N LEU A 32 -36.24 -56.79 -24.36
CA LEU A 32 -34.91 -56.41 -24.84
C LEU A 32 -34.84 -54.93 -25.24
N GLU A 33 -35.87 -54.40 -25.91
CA GLU A 33 -35.95 -52.98 -26.28
C GLU A 33 -36.12 -52.07 -25.06
N ALA A 34 -36.93 -52.46 -24.07
CA ALA A 34 -37.07 -51.76 -22.79
C ALA A 34 -35.75 -51.76 -22.01
N GLU A 35 -35.03 -52.87 -21.99
CA GLU A 35 -33.73 -52.99 -21.36
C GLU A 35 -32.67 -52.12 -22.06
N ARG A 36 -32.66 -52.07 -23.40
CA ARG A 36 -31.79 -51.15 -24.16
C ARG A 36 -32.07 -49.69 -23.82
N LYS A 37 -33.35 -49.28 -23.82
CA LYS A 37 -33.75 -47.91 -23.44
C LYS A 37 -33.34 -47.59 -21.99
N ALA A 38 -33.50 -48.54 -21.07
CA ALA A 38 -33.09 -48.38 -19.68
C ALA A 38 -31.56 -48.24 -19.54
N ARG A 39 -30.78 -49.05 -20.27
CA ARG A 39 -29.30 -48.93 -20.32
C ARG A 39 -28.84 -47.62 -20.93
N GLU A 40 -29.47 -47.16 -22.02
CA GLU A 40 -29.17 -45.85 -22.62
C GLU A 40 -29.50 -44.70 -21.67
N ALA A 41 -30.63 -44.75 -20.97
CA ALA A 41 -31.00 -43.76 -19.97
C ALA A 41 -30.02 -43.76 -18.77
N ALA A 42 -29.63 -44.96 -18.30
CA ALA A 42 -28.63 -45.11 -17.25
C ALA A 42 -27.26 -44.57 -17.69
N TYR A 43 -26.84 -44.85 -18.92
CA TYR A 43 -25.60 -44.33 -19.51
C TYR A 43 -25.63 -42.81 -19.65
N ARG A 44 -26.72 -42.22 -20.16
CA ARG A 44 -26.89 -40.76 -20.23
C ARG A 44 -26.81 -40.13 -18.84
N LYS A 45 -27.47 -40.71 -17.83
CA LYS A 45 -27.43 -40.23 -16.45
C LYS A 45 -26.03 -40.36 -15.83
N ALA A 46 -25.32 -41.45 -16.11
CA ALA A 46 -23.93 -41.65 -15.68
C ALA A 46 -23.01 -40.61 -16.32
N MET A 47 -23.15 -40.34 -17.62
CA MET A 47 -22.41 -39.31 -18.34
C MET A 47 -22.69 -37.90 -17.81
N GLN A 48 -23.95 -37.58 -17.48
CA GLN A 48 -24.30 -36.30 -16.85
C GLN A 48 -23.64 -36.15 -15.48
N LYS A 49 -23.73 -37.17 -14.62
CA LYS A 49 -23.06 -37.18 -13.31
C LYS A 49 -21.54 -37.03 -13.43
N ALA A 50 -20.92 -37.73 -14.39
CA ALA A 50 -19.49 -37.61 -14.64
C ALA A 50 -19.10 -36.17 -15.05
N ARG A 51 -19.87 -35.54 -15.93
CA ARG A 51 -19.66 -34.13 -16.32
C ARG A 51 -19.85 -33.16 -15.14
N GLU A 52 -20.85 -33.38 -14.30
CA GLU A 52 -21.07 -32.56 -13.10
C GLU A 52 -19.94 -32.71 -12.08
N GLN A 53 -19.47 -33.94 -11.88
CA GLN A 53 -18.33 -34.21 -11.01
C GLN A 53 -17.06 -33.55 -11.55
N GLU A 54 -16.78 -33.69 -12.84
CA GLU A 54 -15.64 -33.04 -13.49
C GLU A 54 -15.70 -31.51 -13.36
N ARG A 55 -16.89 -30.91 -13.53
CA ARG A 55 -17.09 -29.47 -13.30
C ARG A 55 -16.81 -29.07 -11.86
N LYS A 56 -17.30 -29.84 -10.89
CA LYS A 56 -17.05 -29.60 -9.46
C LYS A 56 -15.57 -29.71 -9.14
N GLU A 57 -14.88 -30.70 -9.68
CA GLU A 57 -13.44 -30.87 -9.49
C GLU A 57 -12.63 -29.71 -10.10
N ARG A 58 -13.03 -29.21 -11.27
CA ARG A 58 -12.41 -28.02 -11.88
C ARG A 58 -12.66 -26.76 -11.05
N ALA A 59 -13.91 -26.55 -10.61
CA ALA A 59 -14.25 -25.43 -9.75
C ALA A 59 -13.45 -25.47 -8.44
N PHE A 60 -13.36 -26.64 -7.81
CA PHE A 60 -12.55 -26.86 -6.63
C PHE A 60 -11.07 -26.54 -6.87
N LYS A 61 -10.46 -27.05 -7.96
CA LYS A 61 -9.06 -26.73 -8.31
C LYS A 61 -8.84 -25.23 -8.51
N ALA A 62 -9.77 -24.54 -9.16
CA ALA A 62 -9.70 -23.09 -9.32
C ALA A 62 -9.89 -22.37 -7.98
N GLU A 63 -10.74 -22.90 -7.11
CA GLU A 63 -10.94 -22.38 -5.75
C GLU A 63 -9.68 -22.48 -4.90
N THR A 64 -8.95 -23.59 -5.00
CA THR A 64 -7.67 -23.83 -4.32
C THR A 64 -6.49 -23.05 -4.93
N GLY A 65 -6.70 -22.23 -5.95
CA GLY A 65 -5.64 -21.38 -6.51
C GLY A 65 -4.89 -21.94 -7.73
N HIS A 66 -5.39 -23.00 -8.39
CA HIS A 66 -4.75 -23.53 -9.59
C HIS A 66 -4.94 -22.60 -10.80
N VAL A 67 -3.96 -21.72 -11.04
CA VAL A 67 -4.01 -20.63 -12.03
C VAL A 67 -4.47 -21.07 -13.44
N PRO A 68 -3.97 -22.18 -14.03
CA PRO A 68 -4.45 -22.61 -15.34
C PRO A 68 -5.96 -22.92 -15.38
N THR A 69 -6.50 -23.51 -14.31
CA THR A 69 -7.94 -23.81 -14.22
C THR A 69 -8.75 -22.53 -14.01
N ILE A 70 -8.22 -21.59 -13.22
CA ILE A 70 -8.84 -20.26 -13.03
C ILE A 70 -8.96 -19.54 -14.38
N LEU A 71 -7.88 -19.47 -15.16
CA LEU A 71 -7.88 -18.80 -16.45
C LEU A 71 -8.78 -19.50 -17.48
N TYR A 72 -8.84 -20.83 -17.44
CA TYR A 72 -9.78 -21.61 -18.26
C TYR A 72 -11.23 -21.24 -17.94
N LEU A 73 -11.63 -21.25 -16.67
CA LEU A 73 -12.98 -20.88 -16.24
C LEU A 73 -13.30 -19.42 -16.52
N ALA A 74 -12.32 -18.51 -16.36
CA ALA A 74 -12.46 -17.11 -16.73
C ALA A 74 -12.80 -16.97 -18.22
N LYS A 75 -12.06 -17.69 -19.08
CA LYS A 75 -12.24 -17.63 -20.53
C LYS A 75 -13.55 -18.26 -21.00
N GLU A 76 -13.97 -19.36 -20.38
CA GLU A 76 -15.27 -19.99 -20.61
C GLU A 76 -16.41 -19.02 -20.26
N ALA A 77 -16.29 -18.34 -19.12
CA ALA A 77 -17.29 -17.38 -18.63
C ALA A 77 -17.41 -16.09 -19.47
N GLU A 78 -16.40 -15.68 -20.24
CA GLU A 78 -16.47 -14.43 -21.04
C GLU A 78 -17.65 -14.40 -22.02
N ARG A 79 -18.12 -15.57 -22.49
CA ARG A 79 -19.22 -15.68 -23.45
C ARG A 79 -20.59 -15.67 -22.80
N GLU A 80 -20.66 -16.14 -21.55
CA GLU A 80 -21.93 -16.41 -20.86
C GLU A 80 -22.21 -15.35 -19.79
N ASN A 81 -21.18 -14.95 -19.03
CA ASN A 81 -21.31 -14.06 -17.88
C ASN A 81 -20.00 -13.29 -17.59
N ILE A 82 -19.97 -12.01 -17.98
CA ILE A 82 -18.81 -11.12 -17.79
C ILE A 82 -18.45 -10.97 -16.31
N LYS A 83 -19.43 -10.92 -15.39
CA LYS A 83 -19.15 -10.79 -13.95
C LYS A 83 -18.42 -12.01 -13.40
N GLN A 84 -18.80 -13.20 -13.87
CA GLN A 84 -18.11 -14.44 -13.50
C GLN A 84 -16.71 -14.50 -14.11
N ALA A 85 -16.53 -14.03 -15.35
CA ALA A 85 -15.21 -13.92 -15.96
C ALA A 85 -14.29 -12.98 -15.17
N LEU A 86 -14.81 -11.81 -14.75
CA LEU A 86 -14.08 -10.86 -13.90
C LEU A 86 -13.68 -11.46 -12.55
N TYR A 87 -14.57 -12.19 -11.89
CA TYR A 87 -14.26 -12.86 -10.64
C TYR A 87 -13.04 -13.78 -10.77
N TRP A 88 -13.00 -14.62 -11.81
CA TRP A 88 -11.88 -15.52 -12.01
C TRP A 88 -10.61 -14.79 -12.45
N TYR A 89 -10.71 -13.78 -13.32
CA TYR A 89 -9.56 -12.98 -13.71
C TYR A 89 -8.96 -12.19 -12.52
N ASP A 90 -9.79 -11.60 -11.66
CA ASP A 90 -9.35 -10.94 -10.44
C ASP A 90 -8.68 -11.93 -9.48
N LYS A 91 -9.24 -13.13 -9.33
CA LYS A 91 -8.63 -14.19 -8.52
C LYS A 91 -7.26 -14.61 -9.04
N ALA A 92 -7.09 -14.73 -10.36
CA ALA A 92 -5.77 -14.98 -10.96
C ALA A 92 -4.82 -13.79 -10.74
N ALA A 93 -5.31 -12.56 -10.89
CA ALA A 93 -4.52 -11.34 -10.68
C ALA A 93 -4.01 -11.22 -9.24
N LYS A 94 -4.84 -11.57 -8.24
CA LYS A 94 -4.46 -11.63 -6.82
C LYS A 94 -3.39 -12.69 -6.51
N LEU A 95 -3.22 -13.69 -7.39
CA LEU A 95 -2.14 -14.68 -7.37
C LEU A 95 -0.94 -14.26 -8.23
N ASP A 96 -0.80 -12.97 -8.51
CA ASP A 96 0.28 -12.37 -9.32
C ASP A 96 0.36 -12.90 -10.76
N ASN A 97 -0.76 -13.40 -11.30
CA ASN A 97 -0.81 -13.82 -12.68
C ASN A 97 -1.10 -12.63 -13.62
N VAL A 98 -0.13 -12.30 -14.46
CA VAL A 98 -0.19 -11.22 -15.46
C VAL A 98 -1.37 -11.38 -16.43
N THR A 99 -1.68 -12.60 -16.88
CA THR A 99 -2.84 -12.83 -17.77
C THR A 99 -4.16 -12.52 -17.07
N GLY A 100 -4.25 -12.80 -15.77
CA GLY A 100 -5.34 -12.38 -14.89
C GLY A 100 -5.54 -10.87 -14.91
N MET A 101 -4.47 -10.14 -14.62
CA MET A 101 -4.44 -8.67 -14.59
C MET A 101 -4.92 -8.07 -15.93
N TYR A 102 -4.33 -8.52 -17.04
CA TYR A 102 -4.75 -8.10 -18.38
C TYR A 102 -6.22 -8.43 -18.69
N GLY A 103 -6.71 -9.58 -18.18
CA GLY A 103 -8.10 -9.98 -18.29
C GLY A 103 -9.06 -8.98 -17.62
N VAL A 104 -8.74 -8.56 -16.39
CA VAL A 104 -9.53 -7.55 -15.66
C VAL A 104 -9.53 -6.22 -16.40
N VAL A 105 -8.35 -5.72 -16.79
CA VAL A 105 -8.22 -4.43 -17.50
C VAL A 105 -9.04 -4.43 -18.79
N ARG A 106 -8.91 -5.48 -19.61
CA ARG A 106 -9.63 -5.62 -20.88
C ARG A 106 -11.15 -5.66 -20.70
N LEU A 107 -11.64 -6.37 -19.68
CA LEU A 107 -13.07 -6.47 -19.42
C LEU A 107 -13.64 -5.19 -18.81
N ALA A 108 -12.87 -4.47 -18.01
CA ALA A 108 -13.24 -3.17 -17.46
C ALA A 108 -13.49 -2.12 -18.56
N GLU A 109 -12.70 -2.12 -19.63
CA GLU A 109 -12.88 -1.21 -20.77
C GLU A 109 -14.23 -1.37 -21.50
N ARG A 110 -14.85 -2.56 -21.38
CA ARG A 110 -16.17 -2.84 -21.94
C ARG A 110 -17.32 -2.34 -21.05
N MET A 111 -17.05 -2.10 -19.76
CA MET A 111 -18.03 -1.66 -18.76
C MET A 111 -17.61 -0.30 -18.18
N ARG A 112 -17.48 0.71 -19.04
CA ARG A 112 -16.94 2.03 -18.67
C ARG A 112 -17.76 2.79 -17.63
N GLU A 113 -19.02 2.40 -17.44
CA GLU A 113 -19.93 3.02 -16.48
C GLU A 113 -19.63 2.60 -15.03
N ASP A 114 -18.96 1.46 -14.82
CA ASP A 114 -18.60 0.99 -13.49
C ASP A 114 -17.31 1.66 -13.00
N VAL A 115 -17.49 2.65 -12.11
CA VAL A 115 -16.39 3.43 -11.54
C VAL A 115 -15.46 2.57 -10.69
N ILE A 116 -15.99 1.60 -9.93
CA ILE A 116 -15.20 0.75 -9.03
C ILE A 116 -14.29 -0.14 -9.87
N LEU A 117 -14.86 -0.78 -10.89
CA LEU A 117 -14.10 -1.62 -11.81
C LEU A 117 -13.05 -0.82 -12.59
N ARG A 118 -13.33 0.45 -12.91
CA ARG A 118 -12.37 1.33 -13.57
C ARG A 118 -11.17 1.61 -12.66
N GLU A 119 -11.37 1.89 -11.38
CA GLU A 119 -10.28 2.08 -10.43
C GLU A 119 -9.48 0.78 -10.22
N GLN A 120 -10.16 -0.37 -10.18
CA GLN A 120 -9.49 -1.68 -10.15
C GLN A 120 -8.65 -1.95 -11.41
N ALA A 121 -9.15 -1.58 -12.58
CA ALA A 121 -8.38 -1.67 -13.82
C ALA A 121 -7.20 -0.70 -13.83
N ASN A 122 -7.34 0.51 -13.26
CA ASN A 122 -6.21 1.44 -13.10
C ASN A 122 -5.11 0.82 -12.23
N PHE A 123 -5.49 0.22 -11.09
CA PHE A 123 -4.56 -0.50 -10.21
C PHE A 123 -3.81 -1.60 -10.97
N TRP A 124 -4.52 -2.48 -11.68
CA TRP A 124 -3.87 -3.58 -12.41
C TRP A 124 -3.01 -3.09 -13.58
N ARG A 125 -3.35 -1.98 -14.26
CA ARG A 125 -2.48 -1.38 -15.28
C ARG A 125 -1.15 -0.90 -14.68
N THR A 126 -1.21 -0.23 -13.53
CA THR A 126 -0.01 0.21 -12.81
C THR A 126 0.82 -0.99 -12.32
N ALA A 127 0.17 -2.04 -11.82
CA ALA A 127 0.85 -3.27 -11.40
C ALA A 127 1.58 -3.96 -12.56
N ILE A 128 0.94 -4.05 -13.73
CA ILE A 128 1.55 -4.61 -14.95
C ILE A 128 2.79 -3.80 -15.35
N ALA A 129 2.68 -2.46 -15.40
CA ALA A 129 3.82 -1.60 -15.74
C ALA A 129 4.99 -1.81 -14.76
N GLY A 130 4.69 -1.95 -13.46
CA GLY A 130 5.70 -2.27 -12.45
C GLY A 130 6.40 -3.62 -12.67
N LEU A 131 5.64 -4.65 -13.09
CA LEU A 131 6.20 -5.96 -13.44
C LEU A 131 7.02 -5.93 -14.74
N GLU A 132 6.73 -5.00 -15.64
CA GLU A 132 7.47 -4.78 -16.90
C GLU A 132 8.75 -3.93 -16.70
N GLY A 133 9.03 -3.49 -15.46
CA GLY A 133 10.25 -2.80 -15.06
C GLY A 133 10.10 -1.30 -14.78
N ASP A 134 8.88 -0.75 -14.81
CA ASP A 134 8.64 0.63 -14.39
C ASP A 134 8.68 0.75 -12.86
N VAL A 135 9.81 1.24 -12.33
CA VAL A 135 10.04 1.36 -10.89
C VAL A 135 9.07 2.34 -10.23
N GLU A 136 8.67 3.43 -10.92
CA GLU A 136 7.68 4.38 -10.39
C GLU A 136 6.29 3.74 -10.32
N ALA A 137 5.92 2.95 -11.33
CA ALA A 137 4.69 2.19 -11.31
C ALA A 137 4.70 1.10 -10.23
N LYS A 138 5.84 0.45 -9.96
CA LYS A 138 6.00 -0.49 -8.85
C LYS A 138 5.75 0.21 -7.51
N PHE A 139 6.37 1.37 -7.27
CA PHE A 139 6.11 2.19 -6.10
C PHE A 139 4.63 2.60 -5.98
N ALA A 140 4.02 3.06 -7.08
CA ALA A 140 2.62 3.44 -7.10
C ALA A 140 1.68 2.26 -6.79
N THR A 141 2.02 1.06 -7.26
CA THR A 141 1.30 -0.19 -6.95
C THR A 141 1.40 -0.54 -5.48
N GLY A 142 2.61 -0.45 -4.91
CA GLY A 142 2.83 -0.66 -3.48
C GLY A 142 2.00 0.31 -2.62
N LYS A 143 2.03 1.61 -2.95
CA LYS A 143 1.16 2.60 -2.29
C LYS A 143 -0.32 2.30 -2.44
N ALA A 144 -0.75 1.86 -3.62
CA ALA A 144 -2.14 1.51 -3.85
C ALA A 144 -2.59 0.32 -2.97
N LEU A 145 -1.72 -0.66 -2.72
CA LEU A 145 -1.99 -1.77 -1.78
C LEU A 145 -2.03 -1.31 -0.32
N VAL A 146 -1.14 -0.40 0.11
CA VAL A 146 -1.16 0.15 1.47
C VAL A 146 -2.46 0.90 1.74
N PHE A 147 -2.84 1.81 0.84
CA PHE A 147 -4.02 2.66 1.02
C PHE A 147 -5.34 2.01 0.56
N GLY A 148 -5.29 0.89 -0.16
CA GLY A 148 -6.47 0.20 -0.70
C GLY A 148 -7.12 0.93 -1.88
N ARG A 149 -6.31 1.50 -2.79
CA ARG A 149 -6.78 2.22 -3.97
C ARG A 149 -6.94 1.26 -5.14
N GLY A 150 -8.18 1.02 -5.57
CA GLY A 150 -8.50 0.09 -6.66
C GLY A 150 -8.40 -1.40 -6.31
N THR A 151 -7.94 -1.74 -5.10
CA THR A 151 -7.86 -3.11 -4.61
C THR A 151 -8.06 -3.15 -3.09
N GLU A 152 -8.22 -4.35 -2.53
CA GLU A 152 -8.25 -4.55 -1.08
C GLU A 152 -6.90 -4.18 -0.45
N LYS A 153 -6.93 -3.64 0.78
CA LYS A 153 -5.70 -3.29 1.50
C LYS A 153 -4.82 -4.51 1.73
N ASN A 154 -3.56 -4.40 1.38
CA ASN A 154 -2.53 -5.39 1.70
C ASN A 154 -1.24 -4.66 2.05
N ILE A 155 -1.16 -4.19 3.31
CA ILE A 155 -0.04 -3.39 3.81
C ILE A 155 1.29 -4.14 3.69
N PRO A 156 1.42 -5.42 4.10
CA PRO A 156 2.71 -6.14 4.00
C PRO A 156 3.23 -6.23 2.56
N LYS A 157 2.37 -6.63 1.62
CA LYS A 157 2.76 -6.71 0.21
C LYS A 157 3.03 -5.32 -0.39
N GLY A 158 2.27 -4.32 0.04
CA GLY A 158 2.47 -2.94 -0.36
C GLY A 158 3.85 -2.41 0.01
N HIS A 159 4.27 -2.60 1.28
CA HIS A 159 5.59 -2.20 1.75
C HIS A 159 6.71 -2.99 1.08
N GLN A 160 6.54 -4.31 0.87
CA GLN A 160 7.51 -5.10 0.12
C GLN A 160 7.78 -4.51 -1.27
N LEU A 161 6.75 -4.17 -2.04
CA LEU A 161 6.92 -3.58 -3.37
C LEU A 161 7.56 -2.19 -3.33
N ILE A 162 7.29 -1.40 -2.28
CA ILE A 162 7.90 -0.08 -2.11
C ILE A 162 9.38 -0.22 -1.76
N GLU A 163 9.73 -1.16 -0.89
CA GLU A 163 11.12 -1.46 -0.54
C GLU A 163 11.90 -1.94 -1.76
N GLU A 164 11.36 -2.89 -2.53
CA GLU A 164 11.95 -3.33 -3.80
C GLU A 164 12.14 -2.15 -4.79
N ALA A 165 11.17 -1.24 -4.86
CA ALA A 165 11.30 -0.03 -5.70
C ALA A 165 12.37 0.94 -5.17
N ALA A 166 12.52 1.05 -3.84
CA ALA A 166 13.54 1.88 -3.21
C ALA A 166 14.94 1.32 -3.48
N ASP A 167 15.13 0.01 -3.38
CA ASP A 167 16.40 -0.66 -3.69
C ASP A 167 16.79 -0.57 -5.17
N GLU A 168 15.81 -0.48 -6.07
CA GLU A 168 16.01 -0.19 -7.49
C GLU A 168 16.32 1.28 -7.80
N GLY A 169 16.34 2.16 -6.78
CA GLY A 169 16.71 3.57 -6.92
C GLY A 169 15.53 4.54 -7.05
N CYS A 170 14.31 4.13 -6.71
CA CYS A 170 13.17 5.05 -6.73
C CYS A 170 13.23 6.03 -5.56
N ILE A 171 13.62 7.28 -5.82
CA ILE A 171 13.69 8.36 -4.81
C ILE A 171 12.36 8.51 -4.05
N PRO A 172 11.18 8.61 -4.69
CA PRO A 172 9.90 8.66 -3.96
C PRO A 172 9.66 7.47 -3.02
N ALA A 173 10.13 6.27 -3.38
CA ALA A 173 10.02 5.09 -2.54
C ALA A 173 10.95 5.16 -1.33
N MET A 174 12.21 5.61 -1.51
CA MET A 174 13.14 5.85 -0.40
C MET A 174 12.59 6.87 0.60
N LEU A 175 12.03 7.98 0.11
CA LEU A 175 11.40 9.00 0.96
C LEU A 175 10.21 8.42 1.73
N TYR A 176 9.35 7.67 1.04
CA TYR A 176 8.22 6.99 1.68
C TYR A 176 8.69 6.02 2.78
N MET A 177 9.74 5.25 2.53
CA MET A 177 10.28 4.32 3.54
C MET A 177 10.78 5.09 4.76
N GLY A 178 11.50 6.19 4.57
CA GLY A 178 11.94 7.05 5.67
C GLY A 178 10.76 7.61 6.48
N GLU A 179 9.72 8.10 5.82
CA GLU A 179 8.49 8.58 6.46
C GLU A 179 7.74 7.45 7.19
N TRP A 180 7.68 6.26 6.60
CA TRP A 180 7.04 5.09 7.19
C TRP A 180 7.74 4.65 8.49
N GLN A 181 9.07 4.75 8.57
CA GLN A 181 9.80 4.45 9.80
C GLN A 181 9.50 5.43 10.95
N LEU A 182 9.09 6.66 10.63
CA LEU A 182 8.69 7.68 11.61
C LEU A 182 7.18 7.68 11.89
N SER A 183 6.39 6.92 11.12
CA SER A 183 4.95 6.89 11.24
C SER A 183 4.52 6.29 12.58
N PRO A 184 3.56 6.90 13.30
CA PRO A 184 2.96 6.30 14.50
C PRO A 184 2.31 4.94 14.25
N GLU A 185 1.93 4.64 13.00
CA GLU A 185 1.35 3.35 12.61
C GLU A 185 2.40 2.22 12.54
N ASN A 186 3.68 2.56 12.44
CA ASN A 186 4.78 1.60 12.41
C ASN A 186 5.33 1.37 13.81
N THR A 187 4.70 0.46 14.56
CA THR A 187 5.12 0.13 15.94
C THR A 187 6.53 -0.47 16.02
N SER A 188 7.05 -1.02 14.93
CA SER A 188 8.41 -1.55 14.80
C SER A 188 9.40 -0.58 14.16
N GLY A 189 8.99 0.66 13.88
CA GLY A 189 9.82 1.62 13.15
C GLY A 189 10.98 2.14 14.00
N GLN A 190 12.16 2.19 13.40
CA GLN A 190 13.34 2.76 14.05
C GLN A 190 13.69 4.12 13.46
N ARG A 191 13.98 5.10 14.31
CA ARG A 191 14.37 6.45 13.85
C ARG A 191 15.69 6.45 13.07
N ALA A 192 16.60 5.51 13.38
CA ALA A 192 17.85 5.34 12.64
C ALA A 192 17.59 4.90 11.18
N ASP A 193 16.66 3.96 10.98
CA ASP A 193 16.26 3.49 9.65
C ASP A 193 15.66 4.63 8.81
N ALA A 194 14.94 5.57 9.44
CA ALA A 194 14.43 6.75 8.74
C ALA A 194 15.57 7.59 8.15
N LEU A 195 16.60 7.89 8.97
CA LEU A 195 17.77 8.64 8.54
C LEU A 195 18.52 7.90 7.42
N PHE A 196 18.66 6.58 7.51
CA PHE A 196 19.25 5.74 6.47
C PHE A 196 18.53 5.89 5.12
N TRP A 197 17.21 5.75 5.09
CA TRP A 197 16.42 5.88 3.86
C TRP A 197 16.47 7.29 3.27
N PHE A 198 16.42 8.32 4.11
CA PHE A 198 16.59 9.70 3.66
C PHE A 198 18.00 9.97 3.13
N MET A 199 19.03 9.37 3.74
CA MET A 199 20.40 9.47 3.25
C MET A 199 20.56 8.81 1.88
N LYS A 200 20.00 7.60 1.68
CA LYS A 200 19.95 6.94 0.35
C LYS A 200 19.35 7.87 -0.71
N ALA A 201 18.24 8.54 -0.40
CA ALA A 201 17.63 9.51 -1.31
C ALA A 201 18.53 10.74 -1.55
N ALA A 202 19.16 11.26 -0.49
CA ALA A 202 20.04 12.43 -0.57
C ALA A 202 21.30 12.18 -1.42
N GLU A 203 21.84 10.97 -1.40
CA GLU A 203 22.98 10.54 -2.22
C GLU A 203 22.66 10.51 -3.72
N GLN A 204 21.42 10.17 -4.07
CA GLN A 204 20.91 10.28 -5.44
C GLN A 204 20.55 11.71 -5.84
N ASP A 205 21.17 12.69 -5.17
CA ASP A 205 20.99 14.12 -5.35
C ASP A 205 19.56 14.65 -5.10
N SER A 206 18.65 13.87 -4.50
CA SER A 206 17.30 14.31 -4.16
C SER A 206 17.32 15.55 -3.25
N ALA A 207 16.64 16.62 -3.66
CA ALA A 207 16.45 17.79 -2.80
C ALA A 207 15.66 17.43 -1.54
N ASP A 208 14.57 16.67 -1.70
CA ASP A 208 13.71 16.27 -0.58
C ASP A 208 14.44 15.36 0.41
N GLY A 209 15.22 14.38 -0.08
CA GLY A 209 16.09 13.55 0.77
C GLY A 209 17.08 14.38 1.58
N LYS A 210 17.77 15.34 0.94
CA LYS A 210 18.67 16.28 1.63
C LYS A 210 17.93 17.15 2.66
N ILE A 211 16.69 17.55 2.38
CA ILE A 211 15.85 18.28 3.36
C ILE A 211 15.58 17.40 4.57
N GLN A 212 15.12 16.17 4.36
CA GLN A 212 14.80 15.24 5.44
C GLN A 212 16.04 14.88 6.28
N VAL A 213 17.20 14.62 5.65
CA VAL A 213 18.46 14.42 6.39
C VAL A 213 18.82 15.66 7.23
N GLY A 214 18.64 16.85 6.66
CA GLY A 214 18.85 18.11 7.37
C GLY A 214 17.98 18.22 8.62
N LEU A 215 16.68 17.94 8.47
CA LEU A 215 15.72 17.94 9.57
C LEU A 215 16.02 16.85 10.61
N CYS A 216 16.48 15.66 10.20
CA CYS A 216 16.90 14.61 11.12
C CYS A 216 18.04 15.06 12.02
N TYR A 217 19.08 15.70 11.47
CA TYR A 217 20.18 16.25 12.29
C TYR A 217 19.73 17.40 13.19
N LEU A 218 18.86 18.31 12.73
CA LEU A 218 18.37 19.41 13.56
C LEU A 218 17.53 18.90 14.75
N ASN A 219 16.73 17.86 14.52
CA ASN A 219 15.80 17.34 15.52
C ASN A 219 16.34 16.13 16.30
N GLY A 220 17.48 15.57 15.91
CA GLY A 220 18.06 14.38 16.54
C GLY A 220 17.26 13.11 16.26
N ILE A 221 16.75 12.98 15.04
CA ILE A 221 15.99 11.81 14.60
C ILE A 221 16.98 10.79 14.04
N GLY A 222 17.16 9.67 14.75
CA GLY A 222 18.06 8.60 14.34
C GLY A 222 19.55 8.92 14.49
N THR A 223 19.88 10.08 15.06
CA THR A 223 21.25 10.57 15.26
C THR A 223 21.27 11.65 16.34
N GLU A 224 22.45 12.06 16.79
CA GLU A 224 22.59 13.19 17.71
C GLU A 224 22.23 14.51 17.03
N LYS A 225 21.65 15.43 17.81
CA LYS A 225 21.32 16.78 17.33
C LYS A 225 22.58 17.51 16.89
N SER A 226 22.62 17.94 15.63
CA SER A 226 23.71 18.72 15.07
C SER A 226 23.21 19.82 14.14
N MET A 227 23.28 21.05 14.63
CA MET A 227 22.94 22.25 13.87
C MET A 227 23.81 22.40 12.61
N VAL A 228 25.11 22.12 12.73
CA VAL A 228 26.09 22.27 11.65
C VAL A 228 25.82 21.26 10.52
N LYS A 229 25.61 19.98 10.86
CA LYS A 229 25.27 18.95 9.87
C LYS A 229 23.90 19.21 9.22
N GLY A 230 22.91 19.58 10.03
CA GLY A 230 21.56 19.91 9.55
C GLY A 230 21.56 21.06 8.55
N CYS A 231 22.20 22.19 8.91
CA CYS A 231 22.34 23.33 8.01
C CYS A 231 23.09 22.99 6.73
N TYR A 232 24.14 22.17 6.80
CA TYR A 232 24.84 21.74 5.60
C TYR A 232 23.89 21.06 4.61
N TRP A 233 23.13 20.06 5.05
CA TRP A 233 22.23 19.31 4.15
C TRP A 233 21.11 20.18 3.58
N LEU A 234 20.53 21.08 4.39
CA LEU A 234 19.54 22.05 3.92
C LEU A 234 20.13 23.03 2.91
N GLU A 235 21.32 23.59 3.18
CA GLU A 235 21.99 24.50 2.25
C GLU A 235 22.43 23.80 0.96
N ARG A 236 22.72 22.49 1.01
CA ARG A 236 23.00 21.67 -0.19
C ARG A 236 21.78 21.53 -1.08
N ALA A 237 20.60 21.31 -0.50
CA ALA A 237 19.34 21.29 -1.25
C ALA A 237 18.97 22.69 -1.77
N ALA A 238 19.23 23.73 -0.97
CA ALA A 238 19.04 25.12 -1.38
C ALA A 238 19.94 25.53 -2.56
N GLU A 239 21.20 25.07 -2.61
CA GLU A 239 22.10 25.26 -3.75
C GLU A 239 21.55 24.67 -5.07
N CYS A 240 20.73 23.62 -4.97
CA CYS A 240 20.03 23.00 -6.10
C CYS A 240 18.73 23.74 -6.48
N GLY A 241 18.40 24.85 -5.81
CA GLY A 241 17.24 25.68 -6.11
C GLY A 241 15.95 25.30 -5.37
N SER A 242 15.99 24.40 -4.38
CA SER A 242 14.81 24.08 -3.57
C SER A 242 14.45 25.26 -2.66
N ALA A 243 13.29 25.87 -2.91
CA ALA A 243 12.78 26.99 -2.12
C ALA A 243 12.40 26.57 -0.70
N GLU A 244 11.91 25.34 -0.52
CA GLU A 244 11.62 24.74 0.79
C GLU A 244 12.90 24.51 1.59
N ALA A 245 13.97 24.01 0.96
CA ALA A 245 15.26 23.88 1.62
C ALA A 245 15.83 25.24 2.08
N MET A 246 15.68 26.29 1.25
CA MET A 246 16.05 27.66 1.64
C MET A 246 15.23 28.14 2.84
N TYR A 247 13.95 27.80 2.91
CA TYR A 247 13.11 28.14 4.05
C TYR A 247 13.64 27.48 5.33
N HIS A 248 13.83 26.16 5.32
CA HIS A 248 14.30 25.43 6.49
C HIS A 248 15.72 25.82 6.89
N ALA A 249 16.62 26.09 5.94
CA ALA A 249 17.94 26.65 6.24
C ALA A 249 17.81 28.02 6.93
N GLY A 250 16.87 28.84 6.45
CA GLY A 250 16.52 30.12 7.03
C GLY A 250 16.04 30.01 8.48
N GLU A 251 15.10 29.12 8.74
CA GLU A 251 14.61 28.82 10.09
C GLU A 251 15.70 28.31 11.01
N ALA A 252 16.53 27.38 10.54
CA ALA A 252 17.62 26.83 11.33
C ALA A 252 18.57 27.94 11.80
N TRP A 253 18.96 28.87 10.90
CA TRP A 253 19.85 29.97 11.26
C TRP A 253 19.18 31.08 12.09
N LYS A 254 17.85 31.10 12.21
CA LYS A 254 17.13 32.13 12.96
C LYS A 254 17.56 32.14 14.43
N ASP A 255 17.87 33.31 14.95
CA ASP A 255 18.30 33.59 16.32
C ASP A 255 19.57 32.84 16.77
N THR A 256 20.40 32.38 15.82
CA THR A 256 21.64 31.67 16.12
C THR A 256 22.87 32.59 16.12
N GLY A 257 23.52 32.70 17.28
CA GLY A 257 24.75 33.48 17.43
C GLY A 257 24.60 34.94 16.98
N LYS A 258 25.71 35.58 16.61
CA LYS A 258 25.72 37.00 16.23
C LYS A 258 25.32 37.28 14.78
N THR A 259 25.49 36.29 13.90
CA THR A 259 25.32 36.45 12.45
C THR A 259 24.21 35.56 11.87
N GLY A 260 23.56 34.72 12.68
CA GLY A 260 22.53 33.80 12.22
C GLY A 260 21.36 34.51 11.55
N ASN A 261 20.83 35.57 12.17
CA ASN A 261 19.72 36.34 11.58
C ASN A 261 20.06 36.98 10.22
N ALA A 262 21.32 37.32 9.97
CA ALA A 262 21.74 37.78 8.65
C ALA A 262 21.72 36.65 7.60
N ILE A 263 22.20 35.46 7.98
CA ILE A 263 22.19 34.26 7.11
C ILE A 263 20.75 33.80 6.87
N ALA A 264 19.95 33.74 7.95
CA ALA A 264 18.54 33.40 7.92
C ALA A 264 17.78 34.30 6.95
N TYR A 265 17.96 35.62 7.06
CA TYR A 265 17.32 36.58 6.17
C TYR A 265 17.68 36.33 4.69
N VAL A 266 18.94 36.04 4.37
CA VAL A 266 19.36 35.75 2.98
C VAL A 266 18.61 34.54 2.44
N TRP A 267 18.56 33.43 3.18
CA TRP A 267 17.88 32.22 2.73
C TRP A 267 16.36 32.40 2.63
N LEU A 268 15.73 33.04 3.62
CA LEU A 268 14.29 33.31 3.62
C LEU A 268 13.89 34.28 2.49
N PHE A 269 14.72 35.28 2.20
CA PHE A 269 14.52 36.18 1.06
C PHE A 269 14.56 35.44 -0.27
N LEU A 270 15.50 34.51 -0.45
CA LEU A 270 15.58 33.69 -1.66
C LEU A 270 14.38 32.76 -1.80
N SER A 271 14.03 32.05 -0.73
CA SER A 271 12.89 31.14 -0.65
C SER A 271 11.58 31.84 -1.05
N ALA A 272 11.30 33.00 -0.44
CA ALA A 272 10.11 33.80 -0.71
C ALA A 272 10.03 34.28 -2.17
N ASN A 273 11.18 34.59 -2.78
CA ASN A 273 11.25 35.03 -4.19
C ASN A 273 11.17 33.87 -5.18
N MET A 274 11.43 32.65 -4.74
CA MET A 274 11.26 31.43 -5.53
C MET A 274 9.85 30.82 -5.39
N GLY A 275 8.96 31.48 -4.65
CA GLY A 275 7.53 31.15 -4.59
C GLY A 275 7.09 30.38 -3.34
N TYR A 276 7.98 30.18 -2.35
CA TYR A 276 7.60 29.53 -1.09
C TYR A 276 7.00 30.56 -0.13
N GLU A 277 5.68 30.64 -0.09
CA GLU A 277 4.93 31.68 0.62
C GLU A 277 5.23 31.75 2.14
N PRO A 278 5.35 30.62 2.88
CA PRO A 278 5.64 30.65 4.33
C PRO A 278 6.93 31.42 4.67
N ALA A 279 7.91 31.43 3.75
CA ALA A 279 9.16 32.13 3.98
C ALA A 279 9.00 33.65 4.14
N ARG A 280 7.95 34.26 3.58
CA ARG A 280 7.74 35.72 3.69
C ARG A 280 7.50 36.14 5.13
N VAL A 281 6.71 35.38 5.86
CA VAL A 281 6.36 35.69 7.26
C VAL A 281 7.61 35.67 8.13
N VAL A 282 8.36 34.57 8.07
CA VAL A 282 9.59 34.41 8.86
C VAL A 282 10.67 35.40 8.40
N ARG A 283 10.77 35.69 7.10
CA ARG A 283 11.69 36.71 6.57
C ARG A 283 11.42 38.06 7.21
N ASP A 284 10.16 38.47 7.28
CA ASP A 284 9.76 39.80 7.76
C ASP A 284 9.94 39.91 9.28
N GLU A 285 9.70 38.82 10.02
CA GLU A 285 10.07 38.69 11.43
C GLU A 285 11.58 38.92 11.63
N VAL A 286 12.43 38.19 10.91
CA VAL A 286 13.89 38.33 10.99
C VAL A 286 14.36 39.72 10.54
N ALA A 287 13.74 40.28 9.50
CA ALA A 287 14.05 41.62 9.00
C ALA A 287 13.82 42.70 10.05
N SER A 288 12.74 42.56 10.84
CA SER A 288 12.42 43.48 11.93
C SER A 288 13.47 43.46 13.05
N ASN A 289 14.09 42.30 13.28
CA ASN A 289 15.10 42.10 14.33
C ASN A 289 16.50 42.64 13.97
N ILE A 290 16.88 42.67 12.68
CA ILE A 290 18.22 43.09 12.24
C ILE A 290 18.30 44.55 11.75
N GLY A 291 17.15 45.18 11.45
CA GLY A 291 17.06 46.58 11.04
C GLY A 291 17.19 46.82 9.53
N VAL A 292 16.58 47.91 9.06
CA VAL A 292 16.37 48.22 7.63
C VAL A 292 17.69 48.37 6.86
N ASP A 293 18.71 49.01 7.44
CA ASP A 293 19.99 49.22 6.76
C ASP A 293 20.71 47.91 6.46
N VAL A 294 20.69 46.98 7.42
CA VAL A 294 21.27 45.64 7.26
C VAL A 294 20.49 44.86 6.20
N VAL A 295 19.16 44.94 6.22
CA VAL A 295 18.28 44.31 5.22
C VAL A 295 18.62 44.77 3.80
N VAL A 296 18.75 46.08 3.58
CA VAL A 296 19.10 46.64 2.26
C VAL A 296 20.48 46.12 1.81
N GLY A 297 21.45 46.09 2.72
CA GLY A 297 22.77 45.50 2.49
C GLY A 297 22.70 44.03 2.08
N LEU A 298 21.96 43.19 2.82
CA LEU A 298 21.81 41.76 2.53
C LEU A 298 21.08 41.51 1.20
N GLN A 299 20.05 42.30 0.88
CA GLN A 299 19.35 42.19 -0.40
C GLN A 299 20.29 42.48 -1.59
N SER A 300 21.26 43.38 -1.44
CA SER A 300 22.24 43.67 -2.49
C SER A 300 23.12 42.45 -2.84
N ILE A 301 23.34 41.56 -1.86
CA ILE A 301 24.10 40.30 -2.01
C ILE A 301 23.18 39.15 -2.47
N ALA A 302 21.96 39.09 -1.93
CA ALA A 302 21.02 38.02 -2.21
C ALA A 302 20.45 38.08 -3.64
N LYS A 303 20.19 39.28 -4.19
CA LYS A 303 19.65 39.43 -5.57
C LYS A 303 20.56 38.82 -6.65
N PRO A 304 21.89 39.05 -6.65
CA PRO A 304 22.81 38.33 -7.54
C PRO A 304 22.77 36.81 -7.36
N LEU A 305 22.64 36.34 -6.11
CA LEU A 305 22.58 34.92 -5.79
C LEU A 305 21.30 34.27 -6.34
N GLN A 306 20.16 34.96 -6.18
CA GLN A 306 18.87 34.58 -6.76
C GLN A 306 18.97 34.36 -8.27
N ARG A 307 19.61 35.30 -9.00
CA ARG A 307 19.77 35.17 -10.46
C ARG A 307 20.62 33.96 -10.83
N LYS A 308 21.65 33.64 -10.05
CA LYS A 308 22.51 32.46 -10.27
C LYS A 308 21.79 31.15 -9.98
N LEU A 309 21.00 31.11 -8.91
CA LEU A 309 20.16 29.95 -8.57
C LEU A 309 19.09 29.73 -9.64
N ALA A 310 18.41 30.79 -10.08
CA ALA A 310 17.43 30.74 -11.15
C ALA A 310 18.01 30.31 -12.51
N SER A 311 19.30 30.59 -12.76
CA SER A 311 19.97 30.13 -13.98
C SER A 311 20.44 28.67 -13.92
N GLY A 312 20.40 28.02 -12.75
CA GLY A 312 20.85 26.64 -12.56
C GLY A 312 22.36 26.41 -12.67
N VAL A 313 23.17 27.46 -12.76
CA VAL A 313 24.64 27.38 -13.00
C VAL A 313 25.42 27.43 -11.67
N VAL A 314 24.85 26.88 -10.59
CA VAL A 314 25.48 26.90 -9.27
C VAL A 314 26.39 25.69 -9.12
N LYS A 315 27.69 25.93 -8.94
CA LYS A 315 28.65 24.85 -8.67
C LYS A 315 28.40 24.28 -7.28
N LYS A 316 28.53 22.95 -7.14
CA LYS A 316 28.45 22.22 -5.86
C LYS A 316 29.27 22.92 -4.77
N HIS A 317 28.66 23.19 -3.62
CA HIS A 317 29.24 23.83 -2.44
C HIS A 317 29.66 25.30 -2.60
N SER A 318 29.41 25.94 -3.74
CA SER A 318 29.91 27.30 -3.99
C SER A 318 29.28 28.37 -3.09
N ILE A 319 27.99 28.25 -2.78
CA ILE A 319 27.27 29.17 -1.90
C ILE A 319 27.67 28.89 -0.45
N ILE A 320 27.68 27.62 -0.06
CA ILE A 320 28.08 27.17 1.29
C ILE A 320 29.50 27.66 1.61
N ARG A 321 30.46 27.49 0.68
CA ARG A 321 31.85 27.96 0.85
C ARG A 321 31.92 29.48 0.97
N ALA A 322 31.13 30.22 0.19
CA ALA A 322 31.09 31.68 0.26
C ALA A 322 30.55 32.15 1.63
N LEU A 323 29.44 31.57 2.09
CA LEU A 323 28.86 31.89 3.39
C LEU A 323 29.79 31.48 4.56
N ASN A 324 30.44 30.31 4.48
CA ASN A 324 31.46 29.90 5.46
C ASN A 324 32.58 30.93 5.57
N LYS A 325 33.06 31.44 4.43
CA LYS A 325 34.14 32.44 4.40
C LYS A 325 33.69 33.79 4.94
N VAL A 326 32.51 34.27 4.56
CA VAL A 326 32.00 35.60 4.94
C VAL A 326 31.66 35.65 6.43
N TYR A 327 30.98 34.61 6.94
CA TYR A 327 30.49 34.57 8.32
C TYR A 327 31.38 33.78 9.27
N LYS A 328 32.54 33.28 8.81
CA LYS A 328 33.49 32.46 9.59
C LYS A 328 32.81 31.28 10.29
N ARG A 329 31.96 30.57 9.55
CA ARG A 329 31.18 29.43 10.05
C ARG A 329 32.06 28.20 10.22
N GLU A 330 31.64 27.31 11.10
CA GLU A 330 32.21 25.97 11.18
C GLU A 330 32.05 25.24 9.85
N VAL A 331 33.08 24.52 9.43
CA VAL A 331 33.13 23.89 8.11
C VAL A 331 32.82 22.40 8.27
N TYR A 332 31.70 21.98 7.68
CA TYR A 332 31.34 20.57 7.58
C TYR A 332 31.09 20.19 6.13
N PHE A 333 31.73 19.09 5.71
CA PHE A 333 31.50 18.39 4.46
C PHE A 333 31.61 16.90 4.79
N PRO A 334 30.55 16.10 4.65
CA PRO A 334 30.59 14.67 4.95
C PRO A 334 31.64 14.00 4.05
N GLY A 335 32.49 13.19 4.66
CA GLY A 335 33.46 12.35 3.96
C GLY A 335 32.81 11.09 3.41
N GLU A 336 33.48 10.40 2.48
CA GLU A 336 32.98 9.12 1.94
C GLU A 336 32.85 8.05 3.03
N GLU A 337 33.75 8.04 4.01
CA GLU A 337 33.70 7.10 5.13
C GLU A 337 32.47 7.30 6.02
N GLU A 338 32.14 8.55 6.39
CA GLU A 338 30.95 8.90 7.18
C GLU A 338 29.65 8.53 6.43
N LEU A 339 29.61 8.76 5.12
CA LEU A 339 28.46 8.40 4.30
C LEU A 339 28.30 6.88 4.20
N ASN A 340 29.40 6.15 3.96
CA ASN A 340 29.38 4.69 3.89
C ASN A 340 28.97 4.04 5.21
N GLU A 341 29.39 4.61 6.35
CA GLU A 341 28.98 4.16 7.69
C GLU A 341 27.46 4.31 7.85
N LEU A 342 26.92 5.50 7.56
CA LEU A 342 25.48 5.79 7.63
C LEU A 342 24.62 4.98 6.65
N LEU A 343 25.22 4.44 5.59
CA LEU A 343 24.56 3.61 4.58
C LEU A 343 24.88 2.13 4.70
N SER A 344 25.60 1.74 5.75
CA SER A 344 25.80 0.33 6.08
C SER A 344 24.55 -0.23 6.75
N GLU A 345 24.14 -1.43 6.34
CA GLU A 345 23.00 -2.15 6.95
C GLU A 345 23.29 -2.61 8.40
N GLU A 346 24.54 -2.45 8.89
CA GLU A 346 24.93 -2.86 10.24
C GLU A 346 24.33 -1.99 11.35
N HIS A 347 23.83 -0.79 11.03
CA HIS A 347 23.16 0.08 12.01
C HIS A 347 21.72 -0.32 12.36
N HIS A 348 21.16 -1.38 11.74
CA HIS A 348 19.81 -1.87 12.05
C HIS A 348 19.68 -2.52 13.45
N ASP A 349 20.80 -2.84 14.12
CA ASP A 349 20.82 -3.64 15.36
C ASP A 349 21.30 -2.89 16.64
N GLU A 350 21.89 -1.70 16.55
CA GLU A 350 22.46 -1.00 17.72
C GLU A 350 21.44 -0.14 18.50
N ALA A 351 20.41 -0.81 19.03
CA ALA A 351 19.42 -0.26 19.95
C ALA A 351 19.94 -0.01 21.39
N SER A 352 21.15 0.51 21.59
CA SER A 352 21.75 0.59 22.96
C SER A 352 22.38 1.93 23.36
N LEU A 353 22.43 2.94 22.49
CA LEU A 353 22.96 4.24 22.86
C LEU A 353 22.04 5.32 22.34
N LEU A 354 21.04 5.70 23.13
CA LEU A 354 20.56 7.07 23.33
C LEU A 354 19.32 6.99 24.23
N GLY A 355 19.52 7.41 25.48
CA GLY A 355 18.54 7.30 26.54
C GLY A 355 17.25 8.10 26.30
N ASP A 356 16.18 7.56 26.87
CA ASP A 356 14.86 8.18 27.02
C ASP A 356 14.94 9.68 27.31
N THR A 357 14.35 10.51 26.44
CA THR A 357 13.78 11.81 26.81
C THR A 357 12.58 12.15 25.90
N PRO A 358 11.62 12.93 26.42
CA PRO A 358 10.18 12.66 26.26
C PRO A 358 9.56 13.17 24.96
N GLU A 359 8.43 12.54 24.63
CA GLU A 359 7.44 12.90 23.61
C GLU A 359 7.37 14.42 23.34
N LEU A 360 7.59 14.81 22.08
CA LEU A 360 7.30 16.13 21.57
C LEU A 360 6.19 15.99 20.53
N ASN A 361 5.00 16.38 20.97
CA ASN A 361 3.79 16.53 20.18
C ASN A 361 4.05 17.37 18.92
N PHE A 362 3.69 16.83 17.76
CA PHE A 362 3.40 17.65 16.59
C PHE A 362 1.97 18.20 16.73
N GLU A 363 1.85 19.41 17.29
CA GLU A 363 0.64 20.23 17.10
C GLU A 363 0.98 21.39 16.17
N THR A 364 0.52 21.27 14.93
CA THR A 364 0.33 22.41 14.03
C THR A 364 -1.05 22.99 14.36
N GLU A 365 -1.11 24.06 15.16
CA GLU A 365 -2.37 24.73 15.48
C GLU A 365 -2.90 25.55 14.29
N MET A 366 -4.12 25.24 13.86
CA MET A 366 -5.06 26.21 13.30
C MET A 366 -6.32 26.22 14.19
N PRO A 367 -6.98 27.38 14.43
CA PRO A 367 -7.84 27.55 15.59
C PRO A 367 -9.30 27.20 15.28
N VAL A 368 -9.90 26.28 16.04
CA VAL A 368 -11.36 26.24 16.26
C VAL A 368 -11.64 25.85 17.72
N GLN A 369 -12.62 26.54 18.29
CA GLN A 369 -12.95 26.68 19.70
C GLN A 369 -13.24 25.37 20.44
N GLN A 370 -12.84 25.40 21.72
CA GLN A 370 -13.05 24.43 22.78
C GLN A 370 -14.53 24.28 23.17
N GLU A 371 -14.94 23.06 23.50
CA GLU A 371 -15.69 22.74 24.72
C GLU A 371 -15.52 21.25 25.05
N ILE A 372 -14.83 20.94 26.15
CA ILE A 372 -14.59 19.57 26.67
C ILE A 372 -15.48 19.36 27.89
N ALA A 373 -16.31 18.31 27.86
CA ALA A 373 -16.91 17.70 29.05
C ALA A 373 -16.09 16.45 29.46
N PRO A 374 -16.01 16.10 30.76
CA PRO A 374 -15.05 15.10 31.24
C PRO A 374 -15.51 13.63 31.01
N PRO A 375 -14.57 12.67 30.90
CA PRO A 375 -14.88 11.28 30.58
C PRO A 375 -15.35 10.47 31.80
N PRO A 376 -16.13 9.39 31.58
CA PRO A 376 -16.63 8.52 32.65
C PRO A 376 -15.57 7.52 33.14
N LYS A 377 -15.66 7.17 34.43
CA LYS A 377 -14.79 6.23 35.15
C LYS A 377 -14.95 4.78 34.65
N GLN A 378 -13.83 4.07 34.53
CA GLN A 378 -13.75 2.63 34.27
C GLN A 378 -14.31 1.79 35.43
N PRO A 379 -15.07 0.71 35.17
CA PRO A 379 -15.40 -0.28 36.20
C PRO A 379 -14.34 -1.39 36.30
N SER A 380 -14.08 -1.79 37.55
CA SER A 380 -13.13 -2.77 38.04
C SER A 380 -13.48 -4.23 37.72
N LYS A 381 -12.43 -5.06 37.64
CA LYS A 381 -12.46 -6.53 37.49
C LYS A 381 -13.23 -7.20 38.64
N GLU A 382 -14.27 -7.97 38.31
CA GLU A 382 -14.91 -8.92 39.23
C GLU A 382 -14.67 -10.36 38.77
N VAL A 383 -14.32 -11.19 39.75
CA VAL A 383 -14.00 -12.62 39.65
C VAL A 383 -15.31 -13.41 39.69
N LEU A 384 -15.48 -14.33 38.75
CA LEU A 384 -16.65 -15.23 38.68
C LEU A 384 -16.54 -16.36 39.72
N ASP A 385 -17.41 -16.36 40.73
CA ASP A 385 -17.62 -17.47 41.66
C ASP A 385 -18.99 -18.12 41.39
N PHE A 386 -18.99 -19.45 41.22
CA PHE A 386 -20.14 -20.28 40.82
C PHE A 386 -20.48 -21.33 41.89
N THR A 387 -20.61 -20.93 43.15
CA THR A 387 -21.04 -21.86 44.19
C THR A 387 -22.15 -21.33 45.10
N GLN A 388 -23.25 -22.10 45.08
CA GLN A 388 -24.29 -22.30 46.11
C GLN A 388 -25.64 -21.55 46.01
N ASN A 389 -26.64 -22.35 45.59
CA ASN A 389 -28.08 -22.18 45.80
C ASN A 389 -28.44 -22.14 47.30
N PHE A 390 -29.54 -21.47 47.68
CA PHE A 390 -30.76 -22.06 48.27
C PHE A 390 -31.70 -20.98 48.88
N LEU A 391 -32.95 -21.00 48.39
CA LEU A 391 -34.22 -20.73 49.09
C LEU A 391 -34.49 -19.41 49.85
N GLN A 392 -35.40 -18.67 49.22
CA GLN A 392 -36.57 -17.94 49.75
C GLN A 392 -36.44 -16.63 50.56
N PRO A 393 -37.38 -15.67 50.34
CA PRO A 393 -37.44 -14.39 51.02
C PRO A 393 -38.34 -14.46 52.26
N GLN A 394 -38.07 -13.61 53.27
CA GLN A 394 -39.13 -12.90 53.99
C GLN A 394 -38.61 -11.76 54.87
N ASN A 395 -39.28 -10.62 54.69
CA ASN A 395 -39.42 -9.43 55.53
C ASN A 395 -39.19 -9.62 57.04
N LEU A 396 -38.70 -8.56 57.71
CA LEU A 396 -39.48 -7.71 58.63
C LEU A 396 -38.62 -6.64 59.34
N ASN A 397 -39.07 -5.38 59.21
CA ASN A 397 -39.09 -4.29 60.20
C ASN A 397 -37.84 -3.89 61.03
N LYS A 398 -37.33 -2.67 60.74
CA LYS A 398 -37.28 -1.41 61.57
C LYS A 398 -36.96 -1.49 63.10
N PRO A 399 -36.63 -0.36 63.76
CA PRO A 399 -35.54 0.62 63.60
C PRO A 399 -34.90 0.96 65.00
N HIS A 400 -34.26 2.14 65.14
CA HIS A 400 -33.63 2.74 66.34
C HIS A 400 -32.16 2.33 66.54
N SER A 401 -31.19 3.22 66.70
CA SER A 401 -31.15 4.64 67.13
C SER A 401 -29.90 5.31 66.58
#